data_AF-A0A554JZV3-F1
#
_entry.id   AF-A0A554JZV3-F1
#
_cell.length_a   1.000
_cell.length_b   1.000
_cell.length_c   1.000
_cell.angle_alpha   90.00
_cell.angle_beta   90.00
_cell.angle_gamma   90.00
#
_symmetry.space_group_name_H-M   'P 1'
#
loop_
_entity.id
_entity.type
_entity.pdbx_description
1 polymer ?
#
loop_
_entity_poly.entity_id
_entity_poly.type
_entity_poly.pdbx_seq_one_letter_code
_entity_poly.pdbx_strand_id
1 'polypeptide(L)'
;MGDFHAGEKRISRRTGEPKWNDRQVSIVGKETLDYLNERLSLSLKPGDLAENITTEGLGDLSNLHEGHIFVVGGAVFSVTEQNDPCVNLAVYHRLLVEESYRKRGIVGIVERGVGVTLKPGMAIDLIDKKEVLLRANKIVAPYDLRVEFLEGSYSVGVQG
;
A
#
# COMPACT_ATOMS: atom_id res chain seq x y z
N MET A 1 14.68 -7.88 -3.04
CA MET A 1 15.84 -7.05 -2.63
C MET A 1 15.63 -5.64 -3.17
N GLY A 2 15.72 -4.60 -2.33
CA GLY A 2 15.70 -3.19 -2.79
C GLY A 2 14.63 -2.27 -2.19
N ASP A 3 13.88 -2.71 -1.18
CA ASP A 3 12.85 -1.88 -0.57
C ASP A 3 13.43 -0.92 0.48
N PHE A 4 13.26 0.39 0.25
CA PHE A 4 13.69 1.46 1.14
C PHE A 4 13.01 1.40 2.51
N HIS A 5 11.87 0.72 2.60
CA HIS A 5 11.12 0.54 3.84
C HIS A 5 11.26 -0.85 4.45
N ALA A 6 12.17 -1.70 3.96
CA ALA A 6 12.40 -3.00 4.58
C ALA A 6 13.13 -2.88 5.93
N GLY A 7 12.75 -3.72 6.90
CA GLY A 7 13.44 -3.87 8.17
C GLY A 7 12.52 -3.74 9.39
N GLU A 8 13.00 -4.26 10.51
CA GLU A 8 12.26 -4.33 11.79
C GLU A 8 12.02 -2.95 12.40
N LYS A 9 13.00 -2.05 12.25
CA LYS A 9 13.00 -0.71 12.86
C LYS A 9 13.24 0.36 11.81
N ARG A 10 12.67 1.53 12.04
CA ARG A 10 12.94 2.75 11.26
C ARG A 10 13.17 3.93 12.19
N ILE A 11 13.83 4.96 11.69
CA ILE A 11 13.94 6.23 12.41
C ILE A 11 12.64 7.01 12.24
N SER A 12 12.05 7.39 13.37
CA SER A 12 10.88 8.27 13.41
C SER A 12 11.25 9.65 12.87
N ARG A 13 10.60 10.11 11.80
CA ARG A 13 10.80 11.48 11.29
C ARG A 13 10.39 12.55 12.30
N ARG A 14 9.48 12.23 13.24
CA ARG A 14 8.98 13.16 14.25
C ARG A 14 9.93 13.31 15.43
N THR A 15 10.54 12.21 15.88
CA THR A 15 11.31 12.18 17.13
C THR A 15 12.80 11.95 16.93
N GLY A 16 13.25 11.54 15.73
CA GLY A 16 14.64 11.15 15.47
C GLY A 16 15.05 9.80 16.08
N GLU A 17 14.19 9.20 16.90
CA GLU A 17 14.46 7.95 17.61
C GLU A 17 14.08 6.70 16.79
N PRO A 18 14.77 5.58 16.98
CA PRO A 18 14.35 4.29 16.44
C PRO A 18 12.96 3.89 16.95
N LYS A 19 12.09 3.45 16.05
CA LYS A 19 10.79 2.85 16.36
C LYS A 19 10.55 1.61 15.51
N TRP A 20 9.58 0.79 15.91
CA TRP A 20 9.07 -0.29 15.08
C TRP A 20 8.63 0.23 13.72
N ASN A 21 8.98 -0.52 12.68
CA ASN A 21 8.62 -0.15 11.33
C ASN A 21 7.15 -0.43 11.06
N ASP A 22 6.36 0.64 11.05
CA ASP A 22 4.93 0.66 10.75
C ASP A 22 4.64 0.94 9.26
N ARG A 23 5.68 1.00 8.42
CA ARG A 23 5.57 1.35 6.99
C ARG A 23 6.27 0.35 6.08
N GLN A 24 6.27 -0.94 6.42
CA GLN A 24 7.00 -1.98 5.68
C GLN A 24 6.54 -2.14 4.24
N VAL A 25 5.27 -1.84 3.95
CA VAL A 25 4.71 -1.86 2.60
C VAL A 25 3.94 -0.58 2.34
N SER A 26 4.00 -0.09 1.11
CA SER A 26 3.22 1.04 0.62
C SER A 26 2.38 0.62 -0.59
N ILE A 27 1.12 1.07 -0.61
CA ILE A 27 0.13 0.68 -1.60
C ILE A 27 -0.56 1.93 -2.16
N VAL A 28 -0.67 2.02 -3.49
CA VAL A 28 -1.35 3.13 -4.20
C VAL A 28 -2.40 2.57 -5.14
N GLY A 29 -3.57 3.21 -5.25
CA GLY A 29 -4.55 2.88 -6.27
C GLY A 29 -4.14 3.40 -7.65
N LYS A 30 -4.32 2.60 -8.69
CA LYS A 30 -4.16 3.00 -10.09
C LYS A 30 -5.08 4.18 -10.41
N GLU A 31 -6.26 4.21 -9.80
CA GLU A 31 -7.21 5.31 -9.88
C GLU A 31 -6.63 6.64 -9.35
N THR A 32 -5.75 6.60 -8.34
CA THR A 32 -4.97 7.79 -7.93
C THR A 32 -4.01 8.22 -9.02
N LEU A 33 -3.27 7.29 -9.63
CA LEU A 33 -2.30 7.61 -10.68
C LEU A 33 -3.01 8.22 -11.90
N ASP A 34 -4.12 7.62 -12.31
CA ASP A 34 -4.93 8.09 -13.44
C ASP A 34 -5.50 9.48 -13.17
N TYR A 35 -6.04 9.71 -11.95
CA TYR A 35 -6.48 11.03 -11.51
C TYR A 35 -5.36 12.07 -11.57
N LEU A 36 -4.17 11.77 -11.05
CA LEU A 36 -3.04 12.71 -11.04
C LEU A 36 -2.54 12.97 -12.46
N ASN A 37 -2.52 11.94 -13.32
CA ASN A 37 -2.15 12.07 -14.72
C ASN A 37 -3.09 13.00 -15.49
N GLU A 38 -4.40 12.82 -15.33
CA GLU A 38 -5.39 13.69 -15.94
C GLU A 38 -5.28 15.11 -15.39
N ARG A 39 -5.28 15.25 -14.06
CA ARG A 39 -5.32 16.54 -13.36
C ARG A 39 -4.09 17.41 -13.64
N LEU A 40 -2.92 16.80 -13.76
CA LEU A 40 -1.64 17.50 -13.89
C LEU A 40 -0.98 17.32 -15.26
N SER A 41 -1.66 16.65 -16.21
CA SER A 41 -1.09 16.30 -17.52
C SER A 41 0.24 15.53 -17.40
N LEU A 42 0.24 14.49 -16.57
CA LEU A 42 1.40 13.61 -16.32
C LEU A 42 1.23 12.25 -16.99
N SER A 43 2.26 11.40 -16.86
CA SER A 43 2.25 10.02 -17.32
C SER A 43 2.90 9.08 -16.29
N LEU A 44 2.52 9.28 -15.03
CA LEU A 44 2.86 8.43 -13.90
C LEU A 44 2.39 6.99 -14.18
N LYS A 45 3.30 6.05 -13.95
CA LYS A 45 3.10 4.62 -14.03
C LYS A 45 3.08 4.03 -12.61
N PRO A 46 2.57 2.79 -12.46
CA PRO A 46 2.84 2.01 -11.25
C PRO A 46 4.30 2.15 -10.81
N GLY A 47 4.54 2.35 -9.52
CA GLY A 47 5.84 2.57 -8.87
C GLY A 47 6.48 3.95 -9.02
N ASP A 48 5.98 4.85 -9.88
CA ASP A 48 6.55 6.19 -10.03
C ASP A 48 6.38 7.02 -8.74
N LEU A 49 5.36 6.71 -7.93
CA LEU A 49 5.17 7.28 -6.60
C LEU A 49 5.98 6.53 -5.53
N ALA A 50 6.93 5.68 -5.92
CA ALA A 50 7.76 4.86 -5.04
C ALA A 50 6.96 3.93 -4.11
N GLU A 51 5.77 3.50 -4.55
CA GLU A 51 4.99 2.48 -3.87
C GLU A 51 5.52 1.07 -4.16
N ASN A 52 5.21 0.13 -3.26
CA ASN A 52 5.57 -1.28 -3.47
C ASN A 52 4.49 -2.02 -4.28
N ILE A 53 3.22 -1.65 -4.09
CA ILE A 53 2.07 -2.29 -4.73
C ILE A 53 1.18 -1.22 -5.32
N THR A 54 0.81 -1.37 -6.59
CA THR A 54 -0.27 -0.60 -7.20
C THR A 54 -1.51 -1.49 -7.24
N THR A 55 -2.68 -1.00 -6.82
CA THR A 55 -3.95 -1.73 -6.86
C THR A 55 -4.86 -1.19 -7.95
N GLU A 56 -5.77 -2.01 -8.47
CA GLU A 56 -6.80 -1.56 -9.42
C GLU A 56 -8.17 -2.05 -8.94
N GLY A 57 -9.22 -1.24 -9.15
CA GLY A 57 -10.58 -1.57 -8.77
C GLY A 57 -10.91 -1.32 -7.30
N LEU A 58 -10.00 -0.71 -6.54
CA LEU A 58 -10.16 -0.36 -5.12
C LEU A 58 -10.31 1.16 -4.89
N GLY A 59 -10.32 1.96 -5.95
CA GLY A 59 -10.39 3.42 -5.86
C GLY A 59 -9.08 4.04 -5.36
N ASP A 60 -9.17 5.26 -4.81
CA ASP A 60 -8.01 6.04 -4.35
C ASP A 60 -7.46 5.64 -2.97
N LEU A 61 -8.05 4.60 -2.36
CA LEU A 61 -7.71 4.07 -1.03
C LEU A 61 -7.87 5.06 0.14
N SER A 62 -8.46 6.24 -0.09
CA SER A 62 -8.59 7.30 0.91
C SER A 62 -9.54 6.95 2.06
N ASN A 63 -10.43 5.99 1.85
CA ASN A 63 -11.35 5.44 2.83
C ASN A 63 -10.71 4.37 3.74
N LEU A 64 -9.53 3.86 3.37
CA LEU A 64 -8.88 2.79 4.12
C LEU A 64 -8.12 3.35 5.32
N HIS A 65 -8.11 2.58 6.40
CA HIS A 65 -7.52 2.98 7.66
C HIS A 65 -7.10 1.76 8.47
N GLU A 66 -6.45 2.00 9.62
CA GLU A 66 -6.05 0.95 10.54
C GLU A 66 -7.20 -0.05 10.81
N GLY A 67 -6.89 -1.34 10.64
CA GLY A 67 -7.87 -2.42 10.73
C GLY A 67 -8.31 -3.00 9.38
N HIS A 68 -8.00 -2.35 8.26
CA HIS A 68 -8.10 -2.99 6.95
C HIS A 68 -6.93 -3.95 6.74
N ILE A 69 -7.22 -5.08 6.10
CA ILE A 69 -6.26 -6.14 5.80
C ILE A 69 -6.35 -6.47 4.31
N PHE A 70 -5.20 -6.58 3.67
CA PHE A 70 -5.05 -7.05 2.30
C PHE A 70 -4.49 -8.46 2.31
N VAL A 71 -5.09 -9.36 1.53
CA VAL A 71 -4.56 -10.72 1.33
C VAL A 71 -4.27 -10.93 -0.15
N VAL A 72 -3.03 -11.29 -0.47
CA VAL A 72 -2.56 -11.47 -1.86
C VAL A 72 -1.62 -12.66 -1.93
N GLY A 73 -1.96 -13.69 -2.71
CA GLY A 73 -1.08 -14.83 -2.93
C GLY A 73 -0.61 -15.54 -1.63
N GLY A 74 -1.39 -15.44 -0.55
CA GLY A 74 -1.05 -15.97 0.78
C GLY A 74 -0.26 -15.02 1.68
N ALA A 75 0.15 -13.85 1.19
CA ALA A 75 0.67 -12.77 2.02
C ALA A 75 -0.48 -11.95 2.61
N VAL A 76 -0.29 -11.45 3.84
CA VAL A 76 -1.28 -10.70 4.60
C VAL A 76 -0.65 -9.39 5.05
N PHE A 77 -1.30 -8.27 4.73
CA PHE A 77 -0.84 -6.92 5.05
C PHE A 77 -1.89 -6.20 5.87
N SER A 78 -1.51 -5.62 6.99
CA SER A 78 -2.39 -4.74 7.77
C SER A 78 -2.10 -3.29 7.44
N VAL A 79 -3.14 -2.52 7.13
CA VAL A 79 -3.04 -1.06 7.00
C VAL A 79 -2.73 -0.45 8.36
N THR A 80 -1.77 0.45 8.41
CA THR A 80 -1.38 1.18 9.65
C THR A 80 -1.77 2.65 9.56
N GLU A 81 -1.54 3.30 8.42
CA GLU A 81 -1.84 4.72 8.22
C GLU A 81 -2.03 5.08 6.74
N GLN A 82 -2.61 6.26 6.50
CA GLN A 82 -2.57 6.90 5.19
C GLN A 82 -1.14 7.35 4.86
N ASN A 83 -0.76 7.25 3.60
CA ASN A 83 0.58 7.62 3.17
C ASN A 83 0.65 9.09 2.77
N ASP A 84 1.17 9.95 3.64
CA ASP A 84 1.31 11.36 3.28
C ASP A 84 2.35 11.58 2.15
N PRO A 85 2.05 12.44 1.16
CA PRO A 85 2.99 12.80 0.12
C PRO A 85 4.17 13.60 0.69
N CYS A 86 5.35 13.41 0.09
CA CYS A 86 6.57 14.08 0.51
C CYS A 86 7.12 14.95 -0.62
N VAL A 87 7.94 15.94 -0.26
CA VAL A 87 8.51 16.92 -1.22
C VAL A 87 9.27 16.28 -2.38
N ASN A 88 9.79 15.05 -2.20
CA ASN A 88 10.49 14.32 -3.26
C ASN A 88 9.61 14.05 -4.48
N LEU A 89 8.27 14.06 -4.34
CA LEU A 89 7.35 13.93 -5.47
C LEU A 89 7.30 15.18 -6.36
N ALA A 90 7.74 16.34 -5.86
CA ALA A 90 7.72 17.58 -6.64
C ALA A 90 8.59 17.53 -7.91
N VAL A 91 9.44 16.50 -8.05
CA VAL A 91 10.23 16.22 -9.27
C VAL A 91 9.37 15.96 -10.50
N TYR A 92 8.16 15.40 -10.31
CA TYR A 92 7.25 15.11 -11.42
C TYR A 92 6.38 16.32 -11.78
N HIS A 93 5.92 17.06 -10.77
CA HIS A 93 5.17 18.29 -10.96
C HIS A 93 5.11 19.10 -9.66
N ARG A 94 5.17 20.44 -9.74
CA ARG A 94 5.16 21.33 -8.57
C ARG A 94 3.92 21.19 -7.69
N LEU A 95 2.77 20.83 -8.28
CA LEU A 95 1.50 20.62 -7.57
C LEU A 95 1.25 19.16 -7.16
N LEU A 96 2.15 18.22 -7.48
CA LEU A 96 1.91 16.79 -7.24
C LEU A 96 1.72 16.50 -5.75
N VAL A 97 2.50 17.16 -4.89
CA VAL A 97 2.42 16.98 -3.42
C VAL A 97 1.04 17.42 -2.89
N GLU A 98 0.51 18.53 -3.39
CA GLU A 98 -0.79 19.06 -2.99
C GLU A 98 -1.94 18.19 -3.49
N GLU A 99 -1.95 17.87 -4.78
CA GLU A 99 -3.04 17.11 -5.42
C GLU A 99 -3.09 15.64 -4.96
N SER A 100 -1.96 15.08 -4.51
CA SER A 100 -1.91 13.71 -3.96
C SER A 100 -2.22 13.63 -2.46
N TYR A 101 -2.46 14.75 -1.78
CA TYR A 101 -2.75 14.75 -0.35
C TYR A 101 -4.02 13.94 -0.04
N ARG A 102 -3.92 12.99 0.92
CA ARG A 102 -4.96 11.99 1.27
C ARG A 102 -5.39 11.05 0.12
N LYS A 103 -4.68 11.06 -1.00
CA LYS A 103 -4.90 10.16 -2.16
C LYS A 103 -3.67 9.36 -2.52
N ARG A 104 -2.53 9.67 -1.90
CA ARG A 104 -1.22 9.04 -2.09
C ARG A 104 -1.16 7.58 -1.61
N GLY A 105 -2.30 6.99 -1.28
CA GLY A 105 -2.44 5.61 -0.86
C GLY A 105 -2.17 5.43 0.63
N ILE A 106 -1.79 4.22 0.99
CA ILE A 106 -1.67 3.74 2.36
C ILE A 106 -0.32 3.07 2.59
N VAL A 107 0.04 2.92 3.86
CA VAL A 107 1.15 2.08 4.27
C VAL A 107 0.67 1.06 5.30
N GLY A 108 1.48 0.03 5.48
CA GLY A 108 1.14 -1.08 6.36
C GLY A 108 2.33 -1.91 6.79
N ILE A 109 2.03 -2.95 7.54
CA ILE A 109 2.96 -3.99 7.96
C ILE A 109 2.59 -5.31 7.31
N VAL A 110 3.58 -6.18 7.13
CA VAL A 110 3.36 -7.53 6.63
C VAL A 110 3.20 -8.47 7.81
N GLU A 111 1.98 -8.96 8.01
CA GLU A 111 1.62 -9.85 9.10
C GLU A 111 2.04 -11.30 8.81
N ARG A 112 1.91 -11.71 7.54
CA ARG A 112 2.21 -13.08 7.06
C ARG A 112 2.65 -13.06 5.61
N GLY A 113 3.32 -14.14 5.19
CA GLY A 113 3.76 -14.31 3.80
C GLY A 113 5.23 -13.95 3.55
N VAL A 114 6.08 -14.14 4.56
CA VAL A 114 7.54 -14.07 4.38
C VAL A 114 7.97 -14.99 3.22
N GLY A 115 8.74 -14.46 2.29
CA GLY A 115 9.20 -15.23 1.12
C GLY A 115 8.14 -15.54 0.07
N VAL A 116 6.89 -15.10 0.25
CA VAL A 116 5.88 -15.15 -0.81
C VAL A 116 6.31 -14.17 -1.91
N THR A 117 6.33 -14.65 -3.15
CA THR A 117 6.58 -13.81 -4.32
C THR A 117 5.24 -13.37 -4.91
N LEU A 118 4.95 -12.08 -4.81
CA LEU A 118 3.81 -11.47 -5.50
C LEU A 118 4.15 -11.24 -6.98
N LYS A 119 3.14 -11.38 -7.85
CA LYS A 119 3.28 -11.14 -9.29
C LYS A 119 2.16 -10.24 -9.80
N PRO A 120 2.41 -9.47 -10.87
CA PRO A 120 1.37 -8.75 -11.61
C PRO A 120 0.17 -9.65 -11.95
N GLY A 121 -1.05 -9.16 -11.75
CA GLY A 121 -2.28 -9.89 -12.06
C GLY A 121 -2.86 -10.72 -10.91
N MET A 122 -2.19 -10.79 -9.75
CA MET A 122 -2.73 -11.50 -8.59
C MET A 122 -3.96 -10.79 -8.02
N ALA A 123 -4.96 -11.58 -7.63
CA ALA A 123 -6.15 -11.07 -6.94
C ALA A 123 -5.81 -10.62 -5.52
N ILE A 124 -6.54 -9.60 -5.05
CA ILE A 124 -6.41 -9.04 -3.71
C ILE A 124 -7.76 -9.15 -3.01
N ASP A 125 -7.79 -9.81 -1.86
CA ASP A 125 -8.92 -9.71 -0.94
C ASP A 125 -8.68 -8.54 0.01
N LEU A 126 -9.63 -7.59 0.03
CA LEU A 126 -9.67 -6.52 1.02
C LEU A 126 -10.68 -6.86 2.12
N ILE A 127 -10.19 -6.90 3.35
CA ILE A 127 -10.93 -7.33 4.53
C ILE A 127 -10.96 -6.19 5.54
N ASP A 128 -12.15 -5.78 5.98
CA ASP A 128 -12.29 -4.96 7.18
C ASP A 128 -12.34 -5.88 8.42
N LYS A 129 -11.31 -5.78 9.28
CA LYS A 129 -11.22 -6.60 10.50
C LYS A 129 -12.39 -6.35 11.45
N LYS A 130 -12.93 -5.13 11.52
CA LYS A 130 -14.12 -4.85 12.33
C LYS A 130 -15.32 -5.58 11.75
N GLU A 131 -15.50 -5.54 10.44
CA GLU A 131 -16.61 -6.24 9.79
C GLU A 131 -16.49 -7.76 9.97
N VAL A 132 -15.27 -8.33 9.85
CA VAL A 132 -15.04 -9.74 10.13
C VAL A 132 -15.32 -10.09 11.59
N LEU A 133 -14.85 -9.30 12.56
CA LEU A 133 -15.10 -9.56 13.98
C LEU A 133 -16.57 -9.38 14.35
N LEU A 134 -17.28 -8.42 13.75
CA LEU A 134 -18.72 -8.22 13.88
C LEU A 134 -19.52 -9.37 13.26
N ARG A 135 -19.04 -9.90 12.13
CA ARG A 135 -19.64 -11.05 11.44
C ARG A 135 -19.11 -12.39 11.93
N ALA A 136 -18.14 -12.48 12.83
CA ALA A 136 -17.52 -13.73 13.27
C ALA A 136 -18.47 -14.69 14.03
N ASN A 137 -19.75 -14.31 14.18
CA ASN A 137 -20.84 -15.23 14.56
C ASN A 137 -21.64 -15.81 13.36
N LYS A 138 -21.26 -15.52 12.10
CA LYS A 138 -21.81 -16.07 10.85
C LYS A 138 -20.75 -16.07 9.74
N ILE A 139 -20.37 -17.25 9.29
CA ILE A 139 -19.40 -17.53 8.20
C ILE A 139 -19.72 -16.71 6.92
N VAL A 140 -18.75 -16.03 6.28
CA VAL A 140 -18.91 -15.42 4.93
C VAL A 140 -17.61 -15.49 4.08
N ALA A 141 -17.80 -15.71 2.77
CA ALA A 141 -16.86 -15.97 1.68
C ALA A 141 -16.17 -14.72 1.05
N PRO A 142 -15.12 -14.87 0.20
CA PRO A 142 -14.30 -13.77 -0.35
C PRO A 142 -14.96 -13.03 -1.54
N TYR A 143 -14.53 -11.77 -1.78
CA TYR A 143 -14.93 -10.92 -2.92
C TYR A 143 -13.79 -10.89 -3.96
N ASP A 144 -14.04 -11.38 -5.18
CA ASP A 144 -13.07 -11.42 -6.29
C ASP A 144 -12.76 -10.01 -6.86
N LEU A 145 -11.53 -9.50 -6.67
CA LEU A 145 -11.01 -8.27 -7.31
C LEU A 145 -9.60 -8.50 -7.91
N ARG A 146 -9.32 -7.91 -9.09
CA ARG A 146 -8.07 -8.08 -9.88
C ARG A 146 -7.18 -6.83 -9.87
N VAL A 147 -5.86 -7.02 -9.87
CA VAL A 147 -4.84 -5.95 -9.73
C VAL A 147 -3.59 -6.18 -10.61
N GLU A 148 -3.01 -5.12 -11.18
CA GLU A 148 -1.70 -5.12 -11.89
C GLU A 148 -0.54 -4.65 -10.99
N PHE A 149 0.60 -5.35 -11.02
CA PHE A 149 1.83 -5.00 -10.28
C PHE A 149 2.95 -4.62 -11.26
N LEU A 150 4.01 -3.96 -10.78
CA LEU A 150 5.24 -3.75 -11.55
C LEU A 150 6.13 -5.01 -11.61
N GLU A 151 6.97 -5.11 -12.65
CA GLU A 151 8.01 -6.13 -12.75
C GLU A 151 9.08 -5.95 -11.64
N GLY A 152 9.21 -6.95 -10.76
CA GLY A 152 10.24 -6.96 -9.72
C GLY A 152 10.13 -8.19 -8.80
N SER A 153 11.24 -8.56 -8.15
CA SER A 153 11.28 -9.58 -7.09
C SER A 153 11.32 -8.92 -5.71
N TYR A 154 10.15 -8.84 -5.07
CA TYR A 154 10.00 -8.24 -3.75
C TYR A 154 10.13 -9.32 -2.67
N SER A 155 11.19 -9.22 -1.88
CA SER A 155 11.47 -10.11 -0.75
C SER A 155 11.03 -9.41 0.53
N VAL A 156 9.90 -9.81 1.10
CA VAL A 156 9.46 -9.28 2.39
C VAL A 156 10.18 -10.04 3.50
N GLY A 157 11.01 -9.33 4.27
CA GLY A 157 11.63 -9.84 5.47
C GLY A 157 10.68 -9.71 6.66
N VAL A 158 10.54 -10.77 7.44
CA VAL A 158 9.83 -10.76 8.72
C VAL A 158 10.79 -11.29 9.77
N GLN A 159 10.83 -10.61 10.92
CA GLN A 159 11.54 -11.11 12.09
C GLN A 159 10.50 -11.68 13.06
N GLY A 160 10.85 -12.82 13.66
CA GLY A 160 10.25 -13.28 14.91
C GLY A 160 10.77 -12.51 16.11
#